data_AF-A0A929IY21-F1
#
_entry.id   AF-A0A929IY21-F1
#
_cell.length_a   1.000
_cell.length_b   1.000
_cell.length_c   1.000
_cell.angle_alpha   90.00
_cell.angle_beta   90.00
_cell.angle_gamma   90.00
#
_symmetry.space_group_name_H-M   'P 1'
#
loop_
_entity.id
_entity.type
_entity.pdbx_description
1 polymer ?
#
loop_
_entity_poly.entity_id
_entity_poly.type
_entity_poly.pdbx_seq_one_letter_code
_entity_poly.pdbx_strand_id
1 'polypeptide(L)'
;QKSKAIIWAHNSHIGDARATDMSARGDINLGQLARETFGDNAYLIGFGTDHGTVAAATRWGAPMKVMQLQPSQKDSYERLFHEVKTDNFMLPLRNTVSSNPVQDLTRKKLLAKRLQRAVGTTYDPEAELIKHYIYATLPRQFDEYIWFDETRAVQPLNRERPNTE
;
A
#
# COMPACT_ATOMS: atom_id res chain seq x y z
N GLN A 1 -1.81 27.02 -18.08
CA GLN A 1 -1.09 25.75 -18.33
C GLN A 1 -1.65 24.71 -17.36
N LYS A 2 -2.20 23.58 -17.82
CA LYS A 2 -2.66 22.48 -16.95
C LYS A 2 -1.60 21.38 -16.96
N SER A 3 -0.56 21.55 -16.14
CA SER A 3 0.47 20.51 -15.97
C SER A 3 -0.08 19.37 -15.12
N LYS A 4 0.42 18.15 -15.35
CA LYS A 4 0.13 16.96 -14.54
C LYS A 4 1.45 16.46 -13.93
N ALA A 5 1.36 15.83 -12.77
CA ALA A 5 2.50 15.21 -12.09
C ALA A 5 2.12 13.81 -11.62
N ILE A 6 3.11 12.93 -11.55
CA ILE A 6 3.01 11.59 -10.94
C ILE A 6 4.00 11.55 -9.79
N ILE A 7 3.50 11.23 -8.60
CA ILE A 7 4.32 11.04 -7.40
C ILE A 7 4.38 9.54 -7.14
N TRP A 8 5.58 8.97 -7.27
CA TRP A 8 5.83 7.57 -6.91
C TRP A 8 6.50 7.53 -5.55
N ALA A 9 5.80 7.00 -4.55
CA ALA A 9 6.35 6.70 -3.23
C ALA A 9 5.59 5.54 -2.58
N HIS A 10 6.09 5.06 -1.44
CA HIS A 10 5.46 3.98 -0.68
C HIS A 10 4.04 4.35 -0.22
N ASN A 11 3.17 3.36 -0.02
CA ASN A 11 1.77 3.54 0.44
C ASN A 11 1.66 4.45 1.67
N SER A 12 2.60 4.35 2.62
CA SER A 12 2.65 5.19 3.83
C SER A 12 2.86 6.68 3.54
N HIS A 13 3.39 7.05 2.37
CA HIS A 13 3.59 8.43 1.97
C HIS A 13 2.48 8.96 1.08
N ILE A 14 1.88 8.12 0.23
CA ILE A 14 0.93 8.54 -0.82
C ILE A 14 -0.53 8.34 -0.45
N GLY A 15 -0.87 7.48 0.51
CA GLY A 15 -2.24 7.35 1.02
C GLY A 15 -2.63 8.52 1.92
N ASP A 16 -3.92 8.84 2.05
CA ASP A 16 -4.35 9.89 2.99
C ASP A 16 -4.10 9.46 4.45
N ALA A 17 -3.12 10.09 5.12
CA ALA A 17 -2.72 9.74 6.49
C ALA A 17 -3.88 9.82 7.51
N ARG A 18 -4.88 10.69 7.27
CA ARG A 18 -6.07 10.85 8.14
C ARG A 18 -6.92 9.58 8.21
N ALA A 19 -6.77 8.69 7.24
CA ALA A 19 -7.43 7.39 7.20
C ALA A 19 -6.63 6.28 7.89
N THR A 20 -5.52 6.60 8.57
CA THR A 20 -4.62 5.62 9.19
C THR A 20 -4.24 6.01 10.62
N ASP A 21 -3.62 5.09 11.36
CA ASP A 21 -3.07 5.38 12.69
C ASP A 21 -1.94 6.43 12.69
N MET A 22 -1.37 6.79 11.53
CA MET A 22 -0.41 7.89 11.41
C MET A 22 -1.00 9.22 11.93
N SER A 23 -2.27 9.49 11.58
CA SER A 23 -2.94 10.71 12.04
C SER A 23 -3.08 10.79 13.56
N ALA A 24 -3.29 9.66 14.23
CA ALA A 24 -3.38 9.61 15.69
C ALA A 24 -2.03 9.91 16.38
N ARG A 25 -0.91 9.79 15.65
CA ARG A 25 0.44 10.15 16.11
C ARG A 25 0.84 11.58 15.74
N GLY A 26 -0.04 12.31 15.05
CA GLY A 26 0.26 13.65 14.53
C GLY A 26 1.11 13.64 13.25
N ASP A 27 1.32 12.47 12.64
CA ASP A 27 2.07 12.34 11.40
C ASP A 27 1.23 12.84 10.22
N ILE A 28 1.87 13.60 9.33
CA ILE A 28 1.33 14.05 8.05
C ILE A 28 2.13 13.42 6.91
N ASN A 29 1.49 13.17 5.76
CA ASN A 29 2.16 12.64 4.59
C ASN A 29 1.76 13.36 3.29
N LEU A 30 2.45 13.01 2.19
CA LEU A 30 2.22 13.62 0.88
C LEU A 30 0.80 13.38 0.37
N GLY A 31 0.23 12.19 0.61
CA GLY A 31 -1.14 11.86 0.22
C GLY A 31 -2.17 12.78 0.85
N GLN A 32 -2.06 13.02 2.16
CA GLN A 32 -2.91 13.97 2.87
C GLN A 32 -2.74 15.39 2.32
N LEU A 33 -1.50 15.88 2.21
CA LEU A 33 -1.22 17.23 1.71
C LEU A 33 -1.74 17.43 0.29
N ALA A 34 -1.55 16.44 -0.59
CA ALA A 34 -2.05 16.45 -1.96
C ALA A 34 -3.58 16.47 -1.98
N ARG A 35 -4.25 15.67 -1.15
CA ARG A 35 -5.71 15.68 -1.03
C ARG A 35 -6.24 17.02 -0.52
N GLU A 36 -5.61 17.59 0.50
CA GLU A 36 -6.02 18.86 1.10
C GLU A 36 -5.81 20.04 0.14
N THR A 37 -4.73 20.00 -0.66
CA THR A 37 -4.40 21.07 -1.61
C THR A 37 -5.22 20.97 -2.90
N PHE A 38 -5.32 19.76 -3.48
CA PHE A 38 -5.86 19.57 -4.83
C PHE A 38 -7.27 18.97 -4.84
N GLY A 39 -7.81 18.54 -3.69
CA GLY A 39 -9.13 17.97 -3.55
C GLY A 39 -9.34 16.80 -4.51
N ASP A 40 -10.38 16.90 -5.33
CA ASP A 40 -10.75 15.90 -6.33
C ASP A 40 -9.79 15.80 -7.53
N ASN A 41 -8.87 16.75 -7.69
CA ASN A 41 -7.83 16.70 -8.72
C ASN A 41 -6.63 15.83 -8.30
N ALA A 42 -6.53 15.45 -7.02
CA ALA A 42 -5.61 14.40 -6.56
C ALA A 42 -6.25 13.01 -6.73
N TYR A 43 -5.46 12.04 -7.20
CA TYR A 43 -5.85 10.64 -7.31
C TYR A 43 -4.80 9.76 -6.64
N LEU A 44 -5.18 9.08 -5.56
CA LEU A 44 -4.28 8.29 -4.70
C LEU A 44 -4.46 6.80 -4.99
N ILE A 45 -3.39 6.12 -5.41
CA ILE A 45 -3.43 4.70 -5.83
C ILE A 45 -2.58 3.87 -4.87
N GLY A 46 -3.22 2.97 -4.13
CA GLY A 46 -2.54 2.03 -3.23
C GLY A 46 -2.26 0.68 -3.89
N PHE A 47 -1.27 -0.04 -3.34
CA PHE A 47 -0.91 -1.39 -3.78
C PHE A 47 -0.94 -2.39 -2.62
N GLY A 48 -1.32 -3.64 -2.88
CA GLY A 48 -1.33 -4.70 -1.87
C GLY A 48 -0.91 -6.07 -2.40
N THR A 49 -0.48 -6.93 -1.48
CA THR A 49 -0.15 -8.34 -1.74
C THR A 49 -0.32 -9.24 -0.52
N ASP A 50 -0.56 -10.53 -0.72
CA ASP A 50 -0.68 -11.52 0.35
C ASP A 50 0.65 -12.23 0.64
N HIS A 51 1.28 -12.80 -0.38
CA HIS A 51 2.47 -13.64 -0.21
C HIS A 51 3.47 -13.47 -1.38
N GLY A 52 4.54 -14.25 -1.32
CA GLY A 52 5.64 -14.23 -2.28
C GLY A 52 6.91 -13.64 -1.68
N THR A 53 7.67 -12.87 -2.47
CA THR A 53 8.98 -12.37 -2.04
C THR A 53 9.12 -10.86 -2.22
N VAL A 54 9.89 -10.25 -1.33
CA VAL A 54 10.22 -8.82 -1.35
C VAL A 54 11.73 -8.60 -1.32
N ALA A 55 12.21 -7.57 -1.99
CA ALA A 55 13.59 -7.09 -1.86
C ALA A 55 13.63 -6.04 -0.75
N ALA A 56 14.20 -6.37 0.40
CA ALA A 56 14.25 -5.50 1.58
C ALA A 56 15.53 -5.72 2.40
N ALA A 57 15.82 -4.78 3.31
CA ALA A 57 16.90 -4.91 4.29
C ALA A 57 16.33 -5.29 5.67
N THR A 58 17.12 -5.94 6.53
CA THR A 58 16.67 -6.25 7.91
C THR A 58 16.57 -5.00 8.79
N ARG A 59 17.30 -3.94 8.43
CA ARG A 59 17.28 -2.62 9.07
C ARG A 59 17.81 -1.58 8.09
N TRP A 60 17.59 -0.31 8.41
CA TRP A 60 18.08 0.78 7.58
C TRP A 60 19.62 0.71 7.41
N GLY A 61 20.08 0.90 6.18
CA GLY A 61 21.50 0.81 5.81
C GLY A 61 22.07 -0.61 5.68
N ALA A 62 21.33 -1.67 6.03
CA ALA A 62 21.81 -3.04 5.85
C ALA A 62 21.72 -3.49 4.38
N PRO A 63 22.47 -4.52 3.95
CA PRO A 63 22.38 -5.05 2.60
C PRO A 63 20.97 -5.52 2.26
N MET A 64 20.56 -5.28 1.01
CA MET A 64 19.30 -5.81 0.47
C MET A 64 19.37 -7.34 0.41
N LYS A 65 18.25 -7.98 0.75
CA LYS A 65 18.03 -9.42 0.63
C LYS A 65 16.68 -9.66 -0.03
N VAL A 66 16.57 -10.77 -0.75
CA VAL A 66 15.28 -11.35 -1.10
C VAL A 66 14.74 -12.05 0.14
N MET A 67 13.55 -11.66 0.57
CA MET A 67 12.91 -12.16 1.79
C MET A 67 11.52 -12.71 1.47
N GLN A 68 11.14 -13.79 2.13
CA GLN A 68 9.81 -14.37 2.04
C GLN A 68 8.81 -13.52 2.84
N LEU A 69 7.73 -13.10 2.19
CA LEU A 69 6.60 -12.49 2.89
C LEU A 69 5.85 -13.58 3.67
N GLN A 70 5.48 -13.27 4.92
CA GLN A 70 4.55 -14.12 5.66
C GLN A 70 3.17 -14.02 4.98
N PRO A 71 2.32 -15.05 5.06
CA PRO A 71 0.92 -14.92 4.66
C PRO A 71 0.26 -13.75 5.39
N SER A 72 -0.66 -13.03 4.73
CA SER A 72 -1.27 -11.85 5.34
C SER A 72 -2.03 -12.16 6.64
N GLN A 73 -2.04 -11.18 7.54
CA GLN A 73 -2.74 -11.29 8.82
C GLN A 73 -4.26 -11.45 8.63
N LYS A 74 -4.87 -12.34 9.41
CA LYS A 74 -6.29 -12.74 9.24
C LYS A 74 -7.28 -11.56 9.21
N ASP A 75 -7.02 -10.52 9.98
CA ASP A 75 -7.93 -9.36 10.14
C ASP A 75 -7.55 -8.18 9.22
N SER A 76 -6.66 -8.42 8.25
CA SER A 76 -6.15 -7.40 7.33
C SER A 76 -6.98 -7.27 6.05
N TYR A 77 -6.81 -6.14 5.36
CA TYR A 77 -7.32 -6.00 3.99
C TYR A 77 -6.66 -6.99 3.03
N GLU A 78 -5.37 -7.28 3.22
CA GLU A 78 -4.64 -8.24 2.37
C GLU A 78 -5.27 -9.64 2.47
N ARG A 79 -5.65 -10.10 3.66
CA ARG A 79 -6.35 -11.39 3.81
C ARG A 79 -7.69 -11.40 3.11
N LEU A 80 -8.46 -10.33 3.29
CA LEU A 80 -9.76 -10.19 2.64
C LEU A 80 -9.65 -10.26 1.10
N PHE A 81 -8.59 -9.68 0.54
CA PHE A 81 -8.35 -9.69 -0.91
C PHE A 81 -7.80 -11.02 -1.42
N HIS A 82 -6.96 -11.70 -0.65
CA HIS A 82 -6.52 -13.06 -0.95
C HIS A 82 -7.71 -14.04 -1.05
N GLU A 83 -8.71 -13.88 -0.18
CA GLU A 83 -9.90 -14.74 -0.17
C GLU A 83 -10.80 -14.58 -1.40
N VAL A 84 -10.59 -13.55 -2.23
CA VAL A 84 -11.27 -13.38 -3.53
C VAL A 84 -10.80 -14.43 -4.55
N LYS A 85 -9.67 -15.12 -4.31
CA LYS A 85 -9.12 -16.18 -5.17
C LYS A 85 -8.96 -15.74 -6.63
N THR A 86 -8.47 -14.52 -6.82
CA THR A 86 -8.12 -13.96 -8.12
C THR A 86 -6.71 -13.43 -8.03
N ASP A 87 -5.87 -13.73 -9.03
CA ASP A 87 -4.46 -13.38 -9.01
C ASP A 87 -4.25 -11.87 -8.85
N ASN A 88 -4.90 -11.06 -9.69
CA ASN A 88 -4.69 -9.62 -9.72
C ASN A 88 -5.98 -8.88 -10.05
N PHE A 89 -6.20 -7.72 -9.42
CA PHE A 89 -7.33 -6.87 -9.75
C PHE A 89 -7.05 -5.39 -9.48
N MET A 90 -7.82 -4.54 -10.15
CA MET A 90 -7.92 -3.12 -9.84
C MET A 90 -9.28 -2.87 -9.19
N LEU A 91 -9.27 -2.21 -8.04
CA LEU A 91 -10.47 -1.92 -7.27
C LEU A 91 -10.66 -0.41 -7.15
N PRO A 92 -11.59 0.18 -7.91
CA PRO A 92 -11.92 1.58 -7.77
C PRO A 92 -12.62 1.80 -6.42
N LEU A 93 -11.99 2.58 -5.56
CA LEU A 93 -12.47 2.89 -4.23
C LEU A 93 -13.14 4.25 -4.18
N ARG A 94 -12.84 5.20 -5.06
CA ARG A 94 -13.37 6.58 -4.99
C ARG A 94 -14.89 6.62 -4.87
N ASN A 95 -15.40 7.57 -4.08
CA ASN A 95 -16.85 7.80 -3.93
C ASN A 95 -17.43 8.50 -5.17
N THR A 96 -17.57 7.78 -6.27
CA THR A 96 -18.35 8.23 -7.43
C THR A 96 -19.77 7.75 -7.25
N VAL A 97 -20.77 8.53 -7.69
CA VAL A 97 -22.14 8.02 -7.87
C VAL A 97 -22.05 6.89 -8.90
N SER A 98 -21.91 5.66 -8.42
CA SER A 98 -21.82 4.51 -9.29
C SER A 98 -23.23 4.07 -9.64
N SER A 99 -23.50 3.83 -10.92
CA SER A 99 -24.71 3.11 -11.32
C SER A 99 -24.62 1.62 -10.99
N ASN A 100 -23.52 1.16 -10.36
CA ASN A 100 -23.30 -0.23 -9.97
C ASN A 100 -23.50 -0.43 -8.45
N PRO A 101 -24.64 -1.00 -8.02
CA PRO A 101 -24.93 -1.24 -6.60
C PRO A 101 -23.93 -2.16 -5.90
N VAL A 102 -23.29 -3.08 -6.63
CA VAL A 102 -22.28 -3.99 -6.08
C VAL A 102 -21.02 -3.22 -5.70
N GLN A 103 -20.60 -2.26 -6.53
CA GLN A 103 -19.44 -1.41 -6.22
C GLN A 103 -19.67 -0.58 -4.96
N ASP A 104 -20.86 0.01 -4.84
CA ASP A 104 -21.24 0.80 -3.66
C ASP A 104 -21.26 -0.05 -2.39
N LEU A 105 -21.82 -1.27 -2.47
CA LEU A 105 -21.83 -2.21 -1.35
C LEU A 105 -20.40 -2.63 -0.96
N THR A 106 -19.56 -2.96 -1.94
CA THR A 106 -18.15 -3.32 -1.72
C THR A 106 -17.40 -2.19 -1.04
N ARG A 107 -17.50 -0.96 -1.56
CA ARG A 107 -16.89 0.23 -0.94
C ARG A 107 -17.37 0.40 0.50
N LYS A 108 -18.69 0.32 0.75
CA LYS A 108 -19.26 0.44 2.11
C LYS A 108 -18.71 -0.62 3.06
N LYS A 109 -18.58 -1.87 2.62
CA LYS A 109 -18.01 -2.96 3.43
C LYS A 109 -16.53 -2.74 3.75
N LEU A 110 -15.78 -2.12 2.83
CA LEU A 110 -14.37 -1.79 3.01
C LEU A 110 -14.11 -0.57 3.91
N LEU A 111 -15.13 0.22 4.26
CA LEU A 111 -14.99 1.34 5.20
C LEU A 111 -14.69 0.91 6.64
N ALA A 112 -14.90 -0.37 6.98
CA ALA A 112 -14.52 -0.89 8.29
C ALA A 112 -13.00 -0.77 8.49
N LYS A 113 -12.57 -0.21 9.63
CA LYS A 113 -11.15 -0.11 10.01
C LYS A 113 -10.55 -1.52 10.15
N ARG A 114 -9.46 -1.80 9.46
CA ARG A 114 -8.75 -3.10 9.44
C ARG A 114 -7.25 -2.90 9.46
N LEU A 115 -6.52 -3.97 9.74
CA LEU A 115 -5.07 -3.98 9.56
C LEU A 115 -4.74 -3.82 8.07
N GLN A 116 -3.65 -3.12 7.79
CA GLN A 116 -3.08 -2.94 6.47
C GLN A 116 -1.58 -3.15 6.54
N ARG A 117 -1.05 -3.99 5.65
CA ARG A 117 0.38 -4.27 5.54
C ARG A 117 1.13 -3.10 4.90
N ALA A 118 2.29 -2.76 5.45
CA ALA A 118 3.13 -1.65 5.04
C ALA A 118 4.61 -2.05 5.05
N VAL A 119 4.97 -3.07 4.25
CA VAL A 119 6.36 -3.51 4.08
C VAL A 119 7.08 -2.58 3.09
N GLY A 120 8.06 -1.83 3.60
CA GLY A 120 8.85 -0.88 2.82
C GLY A 120 10.27 -1.37 2.51
N THR A 121 11.24 -0.45 2.59
CA THR A 121 12.66 -0.75 2.35
C THR A 121 13.28 -1.68 3.40
N THR A 122 12.63 -1.82 4.55
CA THR A 122 13.01 -2.74 5.61
C THR A 122 11.91 -3.74 5.87
N TYR A 123 12.27 -4.98 6.15
CA TYR A 123 11.33 -6.04 6.49
C TYR A 123 11.86 -6.90 7.63
N ASP A 124 10.96 -7.21 8.56
CA ASP A 124 11.22 -8.04 9.73
C ASP A 124 10.08 -9.07 9.84
N PRO A 125 10.31 -10.31 9.38
CA PRO A 125 9.27 -11.34 9.35
C PRO A 125 8.88 -11.83 10.75
N GLU A 126 9.80 -11.78 11.72
CA GLU A 126 9.53 -12.28 13.08
C GLU A 126 8.63 -11.33 13.87
N ALA A 127 8.70 -10.04 13.56
CA ALA A 127 7.89 -8.99 14.19
C ALA A 127 6.93 -8.29 13.22
N GLU A 128 6.46 -8.99 12.17
CA GLU A 128 5.73 -8.36 11.07
C GLU A 128 4.47 -7.61 11.54
N LEU A 129 3.65 -8.24 12.38
CA LEU A 129 2.41 -7.64 12.88
C LEU A 129 2.65 -6.31 13.62
N ILE A 130 3.76 -6.19 14.35
CA ILE A 130 4.03 -5.01 15.17
C ILE A 130 4.73 -3.91 14.35
N LYS A 131 5.61 -4.31 13.41
CA LYS A 131 6.46 -3.36 12.66
C LYS A 131 5.90 -2.94 11.31
N HIS A 132 5.11 -3.80 10.67
CA HIS A 132 4.70 -3.66 9.27
C HIS A 132 3.18 -3.66 9.09
N TYR A 133 2.42 -3.55 10.17
CA TYR A 133 0.97 -3.36 10.09
C TYR A 133 0.54 -2.10 10.83
N ILE A 134 -0.40 -1.40 10.20
CA ILE A 134 -1.12 -0.25 10.78
C ILE A 134 -2.60 -0.48 10.60
N TYR A 135 -3.45 0.13 11.42
CA TYR A 135 -4.85 0.19 11.05
C TYR A 135 -5.12 1.31 10.05
N ALA A 136 -5.99 1.01 9.09
CA ALA A 136 -6.44 1.94 8.08
C ALA A 136 -7.93 1.78 7.76
N THR A 137 -8.49 2.80 7.11
CA THR A 137 -9.76 2.72 6.37
C THR A 137 -9.46 2.88 4.89
N LEU A 138 -9.34 1.77 4.18
CA LEU A 138 -8.82 1.71 2.80
C LEU A 138 -9.54 2.68 1.83
N PRO A 139 -10.89 2.74 1.79
CA PRO A 139 -11.57 3.64 0.85
C PRO A 139 -11.54 5.12 1.24
N ARG A 140 -11.00 5.46 2.41
CA ARG A 140 -10.67 6.85 2.80
C ARG A 140 -9.21 7.17 2.52
N GLN A 141 -8.34 6.15 2.50
CA GLN A 141 -6.92 6.29 2.26
C GLN A 141 -6.59 6.44 0.77
N PHE A 142 -7.28 5.69 -0.10
CA PHE A 142 -7.02 5.67 -1.54
C PHE A 142 -8.30 5.83 -2.38
N ASP A 143 -8.11 6.28 -3.62
CA ASP A 143 -9.13 6.30 -4.67
C ASP A 143 -9.19 5.00 -5.48
N GLU A 144 -8.06 4.30 -5.54
CA GLU A 144 -7.93 3.02 -6.25
C GLU A 144 -6.94 2.13 -5.52
N TYR A 145 -7.18 0.83 -5.58
CA TYR A 145 -6.28 -0.17 -5.02
C TYR A 145 -5.94 -1.22 -6.08
N ILE A 146 -4.65 -1.45 -6.26
CA ILE A 146 -4.12 -2.46 -7.18
C ILE A 146 -3.62 -3.64 -6.35
N TRP A 147 -4.19 -4.80 -6.63
CA TRP A 147 -3.89 -6.04 -5.91
C TRP A 147 -3.07 -6.99 -6.76
N PHE A 148 -2.06 -7.60 -6.12
CA PHE A 148 -1.30 -8.73 -6.63
C PHE A 148 -1.25 -9.81 -5.54
N ASP A 149 -1.92 -10.95 -5.74
CA ASP A 149 -2.03 -11.99 -4.72
C ASP A 149 -0.65 -12.52 -4.30
N GLU A 150 0.17 -12.83 -5.30
CA GLU A 150 1.57 -13.22 -5.15
C GLU A 150 2.50 -12.19 -5.80
N THR A 151 3.57 -11.83 -5.10
CA THR A 151 4.62 -10.95 -5.61
C THR A 151 5.98 -11.64 -5.68
N ARG A 152 6.85 -11.13 -6.56
CA ARG A 152 8.26 -11.52 -6.60
C ARG A 152 9.15 -10.32 -6.32
N ALA A 153 10.23 -10.55 -5.59
CA ALA A 153 11.22 -9.53 -5.29
C ALA A 153 11.74 -8.88 -6.57
N VAL A 154 11.74 -7.55 -6.59
CA VAL A 154 12.27 -6.78 -7.72
C VAL A 154 13.75 -7.09 -7.91
N GLN A 155 14.15 -7.27 -9.17
CA GLN A 155 15.55 -7.44 -9.53
C GLN A 155 16.15 -6.07 -9.82
N PRO A 156 17.24 -5.68 -9.13
CA PRO A 156 17.97 -4.48 -9.51
C PRO A 156 18.41 -4.59 -10.97
N LEU A 157 18.15 -3.56 -11.78
CA LEU A 157 18.84 -3.40 -13.06
C LEU A 157 20.34 -3.35 -12.74
N ASN A 158 21.14 -4.20 -13.39
CA ASN A 158 22.56 -4.45 -13.07
C ASN A 158 23.25 -3.22 -12.47
N ARG A 159 23.64 -3.32 -11.21
CA ARG A 159 24.61 -2.39 -10.63
C ARG A 159 25.98 -2.86 -11.10
N GLU A 160 26.43 -2.41 -12.26
CA GLU A 160 27.88 -2.29 -12.44
C GLU A 160 28.36 -1.39 -11.30
N ARG A 161 29.05 -1.99 -10.32
CA ARG A 161 30.01 -1.22 -9.54
C ARG A 161 31.23 -1.09 -10.44
N PRO A 162 31.74 0.11 -10.71
CA PRO A 162 33.10 0.22 -11.23
C PRO A 162 34.01 -0.54 -10.26
N ASN A 163 34.87 -1.39 -10.80
CA ASN A 163 36.01 -1.93 -10.07
C ASN A 163 36.69 -0.78 -9.33
N THR A 164 36.75 -0.86 -8.01
CA THR A 164 37.74 -0.13 -7.24
C THR A 164 38.80 -1.14 -6.84
N GLU A 165 40.01 -0.83 -7.29
CA GLU A 165 41.31 -1.49 -7.14
C GLU A 165 41.56 -2.20 -5.80
#